data_AF-A7NQY3-F1
#
_entry.id   AF-A7NQY3-F1
#
_cell.length_a   1.000
_cell.length_b   1.000
_cell.length_c   1.000
_cell.angle_alpha   90.00
_cell.angle_beta   90.00
_cell.angle_gamma   90.00
#
_symmetry.space_group_name_H-M   'P 1'
#
loop_
_entity.id
_entity.type
_entity.pdbx_description
1 polymer ?
#
loop_
_entity_poly.entity_id
_entity_poly.type
_entity_poly.pdbx_seq_one_letter_code
_entity_poly.pdbx_strand_id
1 'polypeptide(L)'
;MRWRRWGAISVGVLALAALIAGARPARLRLVRVTHVSAAMPPVASMSLRYARGARPQFVVLDVVGAHGAMGSATIGGDQEFVEAPLAGVPGGPYRIDATLAYRIGGFLMLRQTSFVEEESVVGS
;
A
#
# COMPACT_ATOMS: atom_id res chain seq x y z
N MET A 1 15.10 -24.10 41.18
CA MET A 1 14.20 -24.37 40.02
C MET A 1 13.26 -23.23 39.62
N ARG A 2 13.08 -22.15 40.41
CA ARG A 2 12.11 -21.08 40.12
C ARG A 2 12.50 -20.15 38.94
N TRP A 3 13.78 -19.88 38.71
CA TRP A 3 14.26 -18.89 37.72
C TRP A 3 14.03 -19.28 36.25
N ARG A 4 14.08 -20.58 35.93
CA ARG A 4 13.83 -21.11 34.56
C ARG A 4 12.39 -20.90 34.09
N ARG A 5 11.43 -20.85 35.01
CA ARG A 5 10.01 -20.67 34.68
C ARG A 5 9.69 -19.24 34.26
N TRP A 6 10.34 -18.24 34.87
CA TRP A 6 10.15 -16.84 34.50
C TRP A 6 10.72 -16.53 33.12
N GLY A 7 11.90 -17.06 32.77
CA GLY A 7 12.48 -16.89 31.43
C GLY A 7 11.62 -17.49 30.31
N ALA A 8 11.00 -18.65 30.54
CA ALA A 8 10.10 -19.29 29.57
C ALA A 8 8.80 -18.49 29.34
N ILE A 9 8.26 -17.87 30.39
CA ILE A 9 7.08 -17.00 30.27
C ILE A 9 7.42 -15.76 29.44
N SER A 10 8.58 -15.13 29.66
CA SER A 10 9.02 -13.97 28.90
C SER A 10 9.15 -14.26 27.40
N VAL A 11 9.76 -15.39 27.05
CA VAL A 11 9.90 -15.82 25.65
C VAL A 11 8.54 -16.16 25.05
N GLY A 12 7.66 -16.83 25.80
CA GLY A 12 6.30 -17.13 25.35
C GLY A 12 5.47 -15.88 25.06
N VAL A 13 5.54 -14.88 25.94
CA VAL A 13 4.84 -13.59 25.74
C VAL A 13 5.41 -12.82 24.54
N LEU A 14 6.73 -12.80 24.37
CA LEU A 14 7.37 -12.15 23.21
C LEU A 14 7.03 -12.86 21.90
N ALA A 15 7.03 -14.19 21.88
CA ALA A 15 6.65 -14.98 20.71
C ALA A 15 5.18 -14.77 20.34
N LEU A 16 4.29 -14.74 21.34
CA LEU A 16 2.87 -14.46 21.13
C LEU A 16 2.64 -13.03 20.62
N ALA A 17 3.33 -12.04 21.20
CA ALA A 17 3.27 -10.66 20.72
C ALA A 17 3.78 -10.52 19.28
N ALA A 18 4.84 -11.23 18.91
CA ALA A 18 5.38 -11.24 17.55
C ALA A 18 4.38 -11.87 16.56
N LEU A 19 3.71 -12.97 16.93
CA LEU A 19 2.68 -13.60 16.11
C LEU A 19 1.46 -12.69 15.91
N ILE A 20 0.96 -12.06 16.97
CA ILE A 20 -0.17 -11.13 16.89
C ILE A 20 0.19 -9.91 16.04
N ALA A 21 1.40 -9.38 16.18
CA ALA A 21 1.86 -8.25 15.37
C ALA A 21 2.01 -8.62 13.89
N GLY A 22 2.47 -9.84 13.59
CA GLY A 22 2.58 -10.37 12.23
C GLY A 22 1.24 -10.67 11.57
N ALA A 23 0.24 -11.10 12.35
CA ALA A 23 -1.10 -11.45 11.86
C ALA A 23 -1.97 -10.22 11.54
N ARG A 24 -1.59 -9.02 11.97
CA ARG A 24 -2.33 -7.79 11.67
C ARG A 24 -2.13 -7.39 10.21
N PRO A 25 -3.20 -7.03 9.48
CA PRO A 25 -3.09 -6.57 8.10
C PRO A 25 -2.18 -5.35 7.98
N ALA A 26 -1.16 -5.43 7.13
CA ALA A 26 -0.26 -4.34 6.81
C ALA A 26 -1.04 -3.24 6.10
N ARG A 27 -1.18 -2.07 6.72
CA ARG A 27 -1.84 -0.92 6.09
C ARG A 27 -0.93 -0.31 5.03
N LEU A 28 -1.50 0.12 3.90
CA LEU A 28 -0.79 1.00 2.98
C LEU A 28 -0.68 2.38 3.62
N ARG A 29 0.56 2.85 3.84
CA ARG A 29 0.83 4.11 4.53
C ARG A 29 1.01 5.28 3.57
N LEU A 30 1.54 5.00 2.39
CA LEU A 30 1.86 6.00 1.38
C LEU A 30 1.62 5.36 0.01
N VAL A 31 0.99 6.12 -0.87
CA VAL A 31 1.09 5.94 -2.31
C VAL A 31 1.37 7.31 -2.90
N ARG A 32 2.35 7.41 -3.79
CA ARG A 32 2.71 8.67 -4.43
C ARG A 32 3.06 8.44 -5.89
N VAL A 33 2.52 9.27 -6.78
CA VAL A 33 3.00 9.38 -8.16
C VAL A 33 4.40 9.98 -8.11
N THR A 34 5.40 9.25 -8.58
CA THR A 34 6.80 9.71 -8.58
C THR A 34 7.20 10.33 -9.91
N HIS A 35 6.57 9.87 -10.98
CA HIS A 35 6.88 10.32 -12.34
C HIS A 35 5.68 10.02 -13.24
N VAL A 36 5.38 10.92 -14.17
CA VAL A 36 4.43 10.67 -15.26
C VAL A 36 5.17 10.84 -16.57
N SER A 37 5.31 9.75 -17.30
CA SER A 37 5.91 9.76 -18.64
C SER A 37 4.94 10.40 -19.64
N ALA A 38 5.47 11.29 -20.48
CA ALA A 38 4.76 11.87 -21.62
C ALA A 38 4.80 10.98 -22.88
N ALA A 39 5.28 9.73 -22.76
CA ALA A 39 5.15 8.75 -23.82
C ALA A 39 3.67 8.50 -24.17
N MET A 40 3.38 7.90 -25.33
CA MET A 40 2.02 7.59 -25.74
C MET A 40 1.85 6.07 -25.82
N PRO A 41 1.03 5.45 -24.95
CA PRO A 41 0.20 6.07 -23.91
C PRO A 41 1.02 6.61 -22.72
N PRO A 42 0.53 7.66 -22.03
CA PRO A 42 1.19 8.18 -20.84
C PRO A 42 1.18 7.14 -19.72
N VAL A 43 2.23 7.15 -18.89
CA VAL A 43 2.42 6.15 -17.83
C VAL A 43 2.72 6.86 -16.52
N ALA A 44 1.95 6.57 -15.48
CA ALA A 44 2.21 7.02 -14.12
C ALA A 44 3.02 5.96 -13.36
N SER A 45 4.25 6.29 -13.01
CA SER A 45 5.05 5.52 -12.06
C SER A 45 4.66 5.94 -10.64
N MET A 46 4.33 4.97 -9.81
CA MET A 46 3.91 5.17 -8.43
C MET A 46 4.79 4.35 -7.47
N SER A 47 5.10 4.94 -6.32
CA SER A 47 5.74 4.25 -5.20
C SER A 47 4.74 4.02 -4.08
N LEU A 48 4.82 2.84 -3.46
CA LEU A 48 3.97 2.40 -2.37
C LEU A 48 4.82 2.09 -1.14
N ARG A 49 4.30 2.39 0.05
CA ARG A 49 4.94 1.99 1.30
C ARG A 49 3.94 1.41 2.26
N TYR A 50 4.19 0.18 2.68
CA TYR A 50 3.33 -0.55 3.61
C TYR A 50 3.84 -0.42 5.04
N ALA A 51 2.91 -0.47 5.99
CA ALA A 51 3.23 -0.68 7.39
C ALA A 51 3.69 -2.12 7.63
N ARG A 52 4.26 -2.37 8.81
CA ARG A 52 4.55 -3.73 9.26
C ARG A 52 3.25 -4.51 9.48
N GLY A 53 3.21 -5.75 9.01
CA GLY A 53 2.06 -6.66 9.16
C GLY A 53 1.96 -7.65 7.98
N ALA A 54 0.85 -8.36 7.91
CA ALA A 54 0.52 -9.26 6.81
C ALA A 54 0.21 -8.47 5.54
N ARG A 55 1.00 -8.68 4.48
CA ARG A 55 0.81 -8.02 3.18
C ARG A 55 -0.53 -8.46 2.54
N PRO A 56 -1.18 -7.59 1.74
CA PRO A 56 -2.34 -8.00 0.96
C PRO A 56 -1.93 -9.06 -0.08
N GLN A 57 -2.90 -9.81 -0.60
CA GLN A 57 -2.68 -10.72 -1.73
C GLN A 57 -2.47 -9.93 -3.03
N PHE A 58 -3.29 -8.91 -3.23
CA PHE A 58 -3.18 -7.97 -4.35
C PHE A 58 -3.68 -6.60 -3.93
N VAL A 59 -3.21 -5.58 -4.65
CA VAL A 59 -3.64 -4.19 -4.51
C VAL A 59 -4.06 -3.70 -5.89
N VAL A 60 -5.25 -3.11 -5.94
CA VAL A 60 -5.74 -2.38 -7.12
C VAL A 60 -5.57 -0.89 -6.82
N LEU A 61 -4.98 -0.16 -7.76
CA LEU A 61 -4.71 1.27 -7.67
C LEU A 61 -5.42 1.95 -8.81
N ASP A 62 -6.40 2.77 -8.48
CA ASP A 62 -7.13 3.58 -9.43
C ASP A 62 -6.59 5.01 -9.38
N VAL A 63 -6.06 5.48 -10.50
CA VAL A 63 -5.53 6.84 -10.66
C VAL A 63 -6.66 7.73 -11.17
N VAL A 64 -6.95 8.78 -10.41
CA VAL A 64 -7.99 9.77 -10.68
C VAL A 64 -7.32 11.13 -10.82
N GLY A 65 -7.47 11.76 -11.98
CA GLY A 65 -6.99 13.12 -12.21
C GLY A 65 -8.13 14.14 -12.21
N ALA A 66 -7.82 15.37 -12.64
CA ALA A 66 -8.79 16.47 -12.66
C ALA A 66 -10.06 16.17 -13.49
N HIS A 67 -9.95 15.32 -14.51
CA HIS A 67 -11.05 14.96 -15.41
C HIS A 67 -11.73 13.61 -15.08
N GLY A 68 -11.37 12.99 -13.94
CA GLY A 68 -11.94 11.73 -13.51
C GLY A 68 -10.95 10.56 -13.56
N ALA A 69 -11.46 9.34 -13.71
CA ALA A 69 -10.64 8.13 -13.75
C ALA A 69 -9.71 8.14 -14.97
N MET A 70 -8.40 8.05 -14.71
CA MET A 70 -7.37 8.09 -15.75
C MET A 70 -6.76 6.72 -15.98
N GLY A 71 -6.58 5.90 -14.94
CA GLY A 71 -5.93 4.61 -15.13
C GLY A 71 -6.15 3.70 -13.94
N SER A 72 -5.82 2.43 -14.14
CA SER A 72 -5.82 1.45 -13.05
C SER A 72 -4.66 0.48 -13.23
N ALA A 73 -4.09 0.04 -12.12
CA ALA A 73 -3.09 -1.01 -12.10
C ALA A 73 -3.36 -1.98 -10.95
N THR A 74 -3.13 -3.27 -11.19
CA THR A 74 -3.20 -4.31 -10.17
C THR A 74 -1.81 -4.89 -9.94
N ILE A 75 -1.39 -4.96 -8.68
CA ILE A 75 -0.08 -5.45 -8.28
C ILE A 75 -0.17 -6.48 -7.16
N GLY A 76 0.89 -7.28 -7.02
CA GLY A 76 1.11 -8.10 -5.84
C GLY A 76 1.30 -7.24 -4.59
N GLY A 77 0.87 -7.74 -3.42
CA GLY A 77 0.97 -6.98 -2.17
C GLY A 77 2.38 -6.82 -1.60
N ASP A 78 3.36 -7.47 -2.19
CA ASP A 78 4.79 -7.34 -1.92
C ASP A 78 5.47 -6.27 -2.80
N GLN A 79 4.82 -5.84 -3.88
CA GLN A 79 5.36 -4.82 -4.78
C GLN A 79 5.24 -3.42 -4.17
N GLU A 80 6.33 -2.67 -4.24
CA GLU A 80 6.44 -1.29 -3.73
C GLU A 80 6.52 -0.25 -4.84
N PHE A 81 6.55 -0.68 -6.10
CA PHE A 81 6.58 0.16 -7.29
C PHE A 81 5.65 -0.40 -8.35
N VAL A 82 5.00 0.48 -9.10
CA VAL A 82 4.05 0.12 -10.15
C VAL A 82 3.99 1.20 -11.20
N GLU A 83 3.75 0.78 -12.43
CA GLU A 83 3.47 1.67 -13.54
C GLU A 83 2.04 1.43 -14.00
N ALA A 84 1.23 2.49 -14.03
CA ALA A 84 -0.13 2.45 -14.53
C ALA A 84 -0.23 3.25 -15.84
N PRO A 85 -0.73 2.65 -16.93
CA PRO A 85 -1.05 3.43 -18.12
C PRO A 85 -2.20 4.39 -17.78
N LEU A 86 -2.06 5.63 -18.23
CA LEU A 86 -3.08 6.67 -18.10
C LEU A 86 -3.81 6.85 -19.43
N ALA A 87 -5.11 7.08 -19.33
CA ALA A 87 -5.98 7.49 -20.41
C ALA A 87 -6.13 9.02 -20.40
N GLY A 88 -6.12 9.61 -21.60
CA GLY A 88 -6.29 11.04 -21.78
C GLY A 88 -5.02 11.85 -21.55
N VAL A 89 -5.20 13.16 -21.35
CA VAL A 89 -4.11 14.11 -21.17
C VAL A 89 -3.64 14.06 -19.72
N PRO A 90 -2.37 13.74 -19.43
CA PRO A 90 -1.85 13.78 -18.07
C PRO A 90 -1.90 15.23 -17.54
N GLY A 91 -2.42 15.39 -16.34
CA GLY A 91 -2.56 16.68 -15.66
C GLY A 91 -2.88 16.47 -14.18
N GLY A 92 -1.95 16.86 -13.31
CA GLY A 92 -2.15 16.84 -11.86
C GLY A 92 -3.11 17.94 -11.37
N PRO A 93 -3.51 17.92 -10.09
CA PRO A 93 -3.11 16.96 -9.05
C PRO A 93 -3.79 15.60 -9.20
N TYR A 94 -3.07 14.51 -8.86
CA TYR A 94 -3.61 13.16 -8.90
C TYR A 94 -4.12 12.70 -7.53
N ARG A 95 -5.23 11.97 -7.54
CA ARG A 95 -5.71 11.16 -6.42
C ARG A 95 -5.57 9.68 -6.78
N ILE A 96 -5.15 8.88 -5.82
CA ILE A 96 -4.97 7.44 -5.97
C ILE A 96 -5.90 6.75 -4.98
N ASP A 97 -6.88 6.04 -5.51
CA ASP A 97 -7.80 5.22 -4.73
C ASP A 97 -7.26 3.78 -4.74
N ALA A 98 -6.85 3.29 -3.57
CA ALA A 98 -6.23 1.98 -3.41
C ALA A 98 -7.20 1.00 -2.75
N THR A 99 -7.44 -0.14 -3.39
CA THR A 99 -8.20 -1.26 -2.87
C THR A 99 -7.26 -2.43 -2.55
N LEU A 100 -7.12 -2.75 -1.27
CA LEU A 100 -6.27 -3.81 -0.75
C LEU A 100 -7.09 -5.04 -0.40
N ALA A 101 -6.69 -6.21 -0.93
CA ALA A 101 -7.35 -7.47 -0.63
C ALA A 101 -6.48 -8.35 0.27
N TYR A 102 -6.98 -8.73 1.44
CA TYR A 102 -6.31 -9.60 2.40
C TYR A 102 -7.05 -10.92 2.54
N ARG A 103 -6.32 -12.00 2.83
CA ARG A 103 -6.90 -13.28 3.22
C ARG A 103 -6.55 -13.57 4.67
N ILE A 104 -7.55 -13.55 5.54
CA ILE A 104 -7.40 -13.70 6.99
C ILE A 104 -8.27 -14.85 7.44
N GLY A 105 -7.66 -15.93 7.94
CA GLY A 105 -8.41 -17.10 8.42
C GLY A 105 -9.34 -17.73 7.37
N GLY A 106 -8.99 -17.66 6.09
CA GLY A 106 -9.80 -18.15 4.97
C GLY A 106 -10.80 -17.15 4.39
N PHE A 107 -11.08 -16.04 5.08
CA PHE A 107 -11.99 -15.00 4.61
C PHE A 107 -11.25 -13.92 3.80
N LEU A 108 -11.90 -13.41 2.76
CA LEU A 108 -11.44 -12.25 2.02
C LEU A 108 -11.87 -10.97 2.74
N MET A 109 -10.91 -10.11 3.05
CA MET A 109 -11.16 -8.79 3.62
C MET A 109 -10.65 -7.72 2.65
N LEU A 110 -11.53 -6.83 2.24
CA LEU A 110 -11.18 -5.67 1.42
C LEU A 110 -10.99 -4.44 2.30
N ARG A 111 -10.03 -3.60 1.95
CA ARG A 111 -9.80 -2.30 2.56
C ARG A 111 -9.54 -1.27 1.47
N GLN A 112 -10.30 -0.19 1.51
CA GLN A 112 -10.11 0.93 0.60
C GLN A 112 -9.45 2.10 1.35
N THR A 113 -8.60 2.83 0.65
CA THR A 113 -7.96 4.04 1.15
C THR A 113 -7.64 4.95 -0.03
N SER A 114 -7.81 6.26 0.16
CA SER A 114 -7.51 7.27 -0.86
C SER A 114 -6.26 8.06 -0.46
N PHE A 115 -5.41 8.35 -1.42
CA PHE A 115 -4.23 9.21 -1.27
C PHE A 115 -4.34 10.37 -2.24
N VAL A 116 -4.18 11.59 -1.77
CA VAL A 116 -4.08 12.77 -2.63
C VAL A 116 -2.61 13.13 -2.73
N GLU A 117 -2.16 13.45 -3.93
CA GLU A 117 -0.83 14.02 -4.11
C GLU A 117 -0.77 15.38 -3.39
N GLU A 118 -0.04 15.45 -2.28
CA GLU A 118 0.29 16.73 -1.66
C GLU A 118 1.27 17.47 -2.57
N GLU A 119 0.94 18.72 -2.91
CA GLU A 119 1.88 19.67 -3.50
C GLU A 119 3.16 19.65 -2.68
N SER A 120 4.24 19.11 -3.24
CA SER A 120 5.55 19.34 -2.68
C SER A 120 5.81 20.83 -2.80
N VAL A 121 5.66 21.56 -1.69
CA VAL A 121 6.26 22.88 -1.51
C VAL A 121 7.75 22.68 -1.72
N VAL A 122 8.19 22.98 -2.94
CA VAL A 122 9.61 23.14 -3.27
C VAL A 122 10.06 24.32 -2.42
N GLY A 123 10.83 24.03 -1.38
CA GLY A 123 11.47 25.04 -0.57
C GLY A 123 12.27 25.98 -1.46
N SER A 124 11.94 27.27 -1.31
CA SER A 124 12.63 28.47 -1.79
C SER A 124 14.15 28.40 -1.66
#